data_AF-A0A6A3HPA7-F1
#
_entry.id   AF-A0A6A3HPA7-F1
#
_cell.length_a   1.000
_cell.length_b   1.000
_cell.length_c   1.000
_cell.angle_alpha   90.00
_cell.angle_beta   90.00
_cell.angle_gamma   90.00
#
_symmetry.space_group_name_H-M   'P 1'
#
loop_
_entity.id
_entity.type
_entity.pdbx_description
1 polymer ?
#
loop_
_entity_poly.entity_id
_entity_poly.type
_entity_poly.pdbx_seq_one_letter_code
_entity_poly.pdbx_strand_id
1 'polypeptide(L)'
;MPGALPHVTRSIDGEDVARAAARSGRVEVLRWFLELSDRRGATDKWHVMDWTASRGHLEATQWLWANRAEVCTSLAVIGAARNGRLEMLQWLEQNVPVDDCVWERAISHAARYGHLQVVQWLYPKQSDRRSSELRLALSFAARRGHEDVVHWLHSQRTLPSHVCSGIYR
;
A
#
# COMPACT_ATOMS: atom_id res chain seq x y z
N MET A 1 -14.05 45.78 8.64
CA MET A 1 -14.88 44.60 8.97
C MET A 1 -14.81 43.65 7.78
N PRO A 2 -13.88 42.66 7.77
CA PRO A 2 -13.76 41.76 6.64
C PRO A 2 -14.89 40.71 6.69
N GLY A 3 -15.49 40.51 5.51
CA GLY A 3 -16.77 39.85 5.30
C GLY A 3 -16.84 38.38 5.71
N ALA A 4 -18.05 38.00 6.13
CA ALA A 4 -18.46 36.63 6.39
C ALA A 4 -18.17 35.73 5.19
N LEU A 5 -17.43 34.64 5.44
CA LEU A 5 -17.28 33.56 4.47
C LEU A 5 -18.64 32.88 4.27
N PRO A 6 -19.02 32.58 3.02
CA PRO A 6 -20.33 32.02 2.72
C PRO A 6 -20.44 30.63 3.36
N HIS A 7 -21.64 30.33 3.82
CA HIS A 7 -22.08 28.99 4.17
C HIS A 7 -21.78 28.04 3.01
N VAL A 8 -20.64 27.36 3.05
CA VAL A 8 -20.32 26.30 2.08
C VAL A 8 -21.20 25.10 2.44
N THR A 9 -22.27 25.01 1.66
CA THR A 9 -23.16 23.88 1.40
C THR A 9 -22.56 22.51 1.73
N ARG A 10 -23.31 21.66 2.46
CA ARG A 10 -23.16 20.20 2.42
C ARG A 10 -23.11 19.73 0.95
N SER A 11 -21.97 19.23 0.43
CA SER A 11 -21.96 18.31 -0.76
C SER A 11 -20.60 17.78 -1.22
N ILE A 12 -19.45 18.20 -0.70
CA ILE A 12 -18.17 17.50 -0.95
C ILE A 12 -17.41 17.55 0.36
N ASP A 13 -17.42 16.45 1.09
CA ASP A 13 -16.69 16.39 2.35
C ASP A 13 -15.20 16.62 2.04
N GLY A 14 -14.49 17.39 2.85
CA GLY A 14 -13.07 17.69 2.62
C GLY A 14 -12.22 16.42 2.43
N GLU A 15 -12.69 15.32 3.02
CA GLU A 15 -12.19 13.97 2.82
C GLU A 15 -12.26 13.49 1.36
N ASP A 16 -13.34 13.75 0.62
CA ASP A 16 -13.46 13.37 -0.80
C ASP A 16 -12.45 14.12 -1.67
N VAL A 17 -12.20 15.39 -1.36
CA VAL A 17 -11.17 16.19 -2.02
C VAL A 17 -9.78 15.64 -1.71
N ALA A 18 -9.51 15.32 -0.45
CA ALA A 18 -8.25 14.69 -0.03
C ALA A 18 -8.04 13.33 -0.70
N ARG A 19 -9.10 12.52 -0.82
CA ARG A 19 -9.07 11.22 -1.50
C ARG A 19 -8.78 11.37 -2.98
N ALA A 20 -9.41 12.32 -3.66
CA ALA A 20 -9.14 12.59 -5.07
C ALA A 20 -7.71 13.11 -5.29
N ALA A 21 -7.23 14.00 -4.42
CA ALA A 21 -5.86 14.51 -4.44
C ALA A 21 -4.83 13.39 -4.20
N ALA A 22 -5.07 12.55 -3.19
CA ALA A 22 -4.22 11.40 -2.88
C ALA A 22 -4.18 10.40 -4.03
N ARG A 23 -5.30 10.20 -4.73
CA ARG A 23 -5.38 9.32 -5.90
C ARG A 23 -4.72 9.88 -7.15
N SER A 24 -4.52 11.19 -7.21
CA SER A 24 -3.87 11.89 -8.32
C SER A 24 -2.44 12.35 -8.02
N GLY A 25 -1.94 12.11 -6.80
CA GLY A 25 -0.59 12.48 -6.40
C GLY A 25 -0.36 14.00 -6.26
N ARG A 26 -1.43 14.79 -6.14
CA ARG A 26 -1.34 16.26 -6.12
C ARG A 26 -0.92 16.78 -4.74
N VAL A 27 0.39 16.87 -4.52
CA VAL A 27 1.00 17.30 -3.25
C VAL A 27 0.44 18.63 -2.75
N GLU A 28 0.28 19.63 -3.61
CA GLU A 28 -0.23 20.96 -3.19
C GLU A 28 -1.65 20.92 -2.61
N VAL A 29 -2.51 20.07 -3.15
CA VAL A 29 -3.88 19.92 -2.63
C VAL A 29 -3.88 19.14 -1.31
N LEU A 30 -2.99 18.15 -1.19
CA LEU A 30 -2.78 17.40 0.05
C LEU A 30 -2.22 18.29 1.16
N ARG A 31 -1.29 19.19 0.82
CA ARG A 31 -0.74 20.19 1.73
C ARG A 31 -1.83 21.11 2.26
N TRP A 32 -2.61 21.70 1.36
CA TRP A 32 -3.74 22.55 1.74
C TRP A 32 -4.72 21.82 2.65
N PHE A 33 -5.00 20.54 2.38
CA PHE A 33 -5.87 19.71 3.21
C PHE A 33 -5.27 19.49 4.61
N LEU A 34 -4.00 19.11 4.73
CA LEU A 34 -3.36 18.90 6.04
C LEU A 34 -3.32 20.18 6.88
N GLU A 35 -2.96 21.32 6.28
CA GLU A 35 -2.97 22.62 6.95
C GLU A 35 -4.39 23.02 7.44
N LEU A 36 -5.43 22.58 6.72
CA LEU A 36 -6.82 22.77 7.15
C LEU A 36 -7.19 21.82 8.29
N SER A 37 -6.79 20.56 8.22
CA SER A 37 -7.04 19.56 9.28
C SER A 37 -6.33 19.91 10.58
N ASP A 38 -5.10 20.42 10.53
CA ASP A 38 -4.36 20.90 11.71
C ASP A 38 -5.09 22.04 12.43
N ARG A 39 -5.57 23.03 11.67
CA ARG A 39 -6.35 24.14 12.23
C ARG A 39 -7.67 23.70 12.84
N ARG A 40 -8.23 22.58 12.38
CA ARG A 40 -9.50 22.02 12.84
C ARG A 40 -9.32 20.96 13.95
N GLY A 41 -8.09 20.56 14.26
CA GLY A 41 -7.82 19.45 15.18
C GLY A 41 -8.36 18.10 14.68
N ALA A 42 -8.47 17.91 13.36
CA ALA A 42 -9.02 16.69 12.78
C ALA A 42 -7.98 15.55 12.80
N THR A 43 -8.43 14.34 13.15
CA THR A 43 -7.59 13.14 13.36
C THR A 43 -7.59 12.18 12.17
N ASP A 44 -8.23 12.53 11.06
CA ASP A 44 -8.47 11.70 9.87
C ASP A 44 -7.27 11.67 8.88
N LYS A 45 -6.09 12.12 9.30
CA LYS A 45 -4.89 12.24 8.44
C LYS A 45 -4.35 10.90 7.89
N TRP A 46 -4.60 9.80 8.60
CA TRP A 46 -4.05 8.47 8.30
C TRP A 46 -4.56 7.90 6.96
N HIS A 47 -5.79 8.25 6.56
CA HIS A 47 -6.37 7.82 5.29
C HIS A 47 -5.60 8.31 4.06
N VAL A 48 -5.01 9.50 4.15
CA VAL A 48 -4.35 10.16 3.01
C VAL A 48 -3.08 9.41 2.61
N MET A 49 -2.30 8.96 3.60
CA MET A 49 -1.09 8.17 3.35
C MET A 49 -1.45 6.81 2.73
N ASP A 50 -2.46 6.12 3.26
CA ASP A 50 -2.93 4.85 2.70
C ASP A 50 -3.38 4.99 1.23
N TRP A 51 -4.09 6.07 0.91
CA TRP A 51 -4.55 6.32 -0.46
C TRP A 51 -3.40 6.62 -1.42
N THR A 52 -2.45 7.47 -1.02
CA THR A 52 -1.26 7.77 -1.84
C THR A 52 -0.40 6.53 -2.06
N ALA A 53 -0.15 5.75 -0.99
CA ALA A 53 0.59 4.50 -1.03
C ALA A 53 -0.09 3.47 -1.94
N SER A 54 -1.41 3.28 -1.79
CA SER A 54 -2.17 2.34 -2.63
C SER A 54 -2.10 2.67 -4.13
N ARG A 55 -1.84 3.94 -4.47
CA ARG A 55 -1.77 4.43 -5.84
C ARG A 55 -0.34 4.51 -6.37
N GLY A 56 0.65 4.36 -5.51
CA GLY A 56 2.06 4.41 -5.87
C GLY A 56 2.60 5.83 -6.06
N HIS A 57 1.94 6.84 -5.50
CA HIS A 57 2.39 8.24 -5.59
C HIS A 57 3.53 8.51 -4.62
N LEU A 58 4.73 8.02 -4.97
CA LEU A 58 5.90 8.00 -4.10
C LEU A 58 6.28 9.37 -3.56
N GLU A 59 6.32 10.39 -4.42
CA GLU A 59 6.64 11.77 -4.01
C GLU A 59 5.64 12.29 -2.97
N ALA A 60 4.34 12.08 -3.21
CA ALA A 60 3.30 12.49 -2.27
C ALA A 60 3.40 11.73 -0.95
N THR A 61 3.66 10.42 -0.98
CA THR A 61 3.81 9.61 0.23
C THR A 61 5.06 10.00 1.02
N GLN A 62 6.19 10.26 0.35
CA GLN A 62 7.42 10.78 0.96
C GLN A 62 7.18 12.14 1.63
N TRP A 63 6.49 13.04 0.93
CA TRP A 63 6.15 14.35 1.47
C TRP A 63 5.24 14.23 2.70
N LEU A 64 4.21 13.37 2.66
CA LEU A 64 3.30 13.13 3.80
C LEU A 64 4.05 12.57 5.01
N TRP A 65 4.96 11.62 4.78
CA TRP A 65 5.80 11.02 5.83
C TRP A 65 6.72 12.05 6.48
N ALA A 66 7.40 12.88 5.68
CA ALA A 66 8.28 13.94 6.19
C ALA A 66 7.52 15.01 7.00
N ASN A 67 6.25 15.26 6.66
CA ASN A 67 5.40 16.28 7.29
C ASN A 67 4.51 15.73 8.42
N ARG A 68 4.94 14.64 9.09
CA ARG A 68 4.29 14.07 10.28
C ARG A 68 2.85 13.63 10.08
N ALA A 69 2.52 12.99 8.95
CA ALA A 69 1.40 12.06 8.93
C ALA A 69 1.80 10.82 9.75
N GLU A 70 1.65 10.89 11.08
CA GLU A 70 2.20 9.93 12.06
C GLU A 70 1.70 8.48 11.92
N VAL A 71 0.86 8.16 10.96
CA VAL A 71 0.25 6.83 10.88
C VAL A 71 0.22 6.33 9.44
N CYS A 72 1.23 5.56 9.07
CA CYS A 72 1.10 4.59 8.00
C CYS A 72 0.37 3.39 8.57
N THR A 73 -0.83 3.06 8.06
CA THR A 73 -1.53 1.87 8.53
C THR A 73 -1.11 0.65 7.71
N SER A 74 -1.50 -0.54 8.19
CA SER A 74 -1.38 -1.77 7.40
C SER A 74 -2.09 -1.69 6.04
N LEU A 75 -3.04 -0.76 5.87
CA LEU A 75 -3.74 -0.53 4.61
C LEU A 75 -2.84 0.09 3.53
N ALA A 76 -1.81 0.85 3.89
CA ALA A 76 -0.84 1.36 2.92
C ALA A 76 -0.09 0.22 2.21
N VAL A 77 0.48 -0.71 2.99
CA VAL A 77 1.19 -1.88 2.47
C VAL A 77 0.25 -2.80 1.69
N ILE A 78 -0.89 -3.17 2.29
CA ILE A 78 -1.89 -4.02 1.62
C ILE A 78 -2.40 -3.35 0.34
N GLY A 79 -2.65 -2.05 0.37
CA GLY A 79 -3.10 -1.26 -0.77
C GLY A 79 -2.06 -1.20 -1.88
N ALA A 80 -0.79 -0.97 -1.55
CA ALA A 80 0.31 -0.95 -2.50
C ALA A 80 0.48 -2.34 -3.16
N ALA A 81 0.44 -3.42 -2.38
CA ALA A 81 0.52 -4.79 -2.88
C ALA A 81 -0.67 -5.15 -3.79
N ARG A 82 -1.89 -4.76 -3.39
CA ARG A 82 -3.11 -4.95 -4.17
C ARG A 82 -3.08 -4.28 -5.54
N ASN A 83 -2.32 -3.19 -5.69
CA ASN A 83 -2.22 -2.42 -6.94
C ASN A 83 -0.86 -2.59 -7.63
N GLY A 84 -0.03 -3.53 -7.19
CA GLY A 84 1.24 -3.86 -7.84
C GLY A 84 2.32 -2.78 -7.70
N ARG A 85 2.27 -1.96 -6.66
CA ARG A 85 3.18 -0.82 -6.47
C ARG A 85 4.48 -1.25 -5.81
N LEU A 86 5.34 -1.96 -6.55
CA LEU A 86 6.59 -2.51 -6.02
C LEU A 86 7.53 -1.45 -5.44
N GLU A 87 7.77 -0.35 -6.17
CA GLU A 87 8.64 0.75 -5.69
C GLU A 87 8.12 1.37 -4.39
N MET A 88 6.80 1.50 -4.26
CA MET A 88 6.17 1.98 -3.02
C MET A 88 6.39 0.99 -1.87
N LEU A 89 6.24 -0.31 -2.11
CA LEU A 89 6.47 -1.34 -1.08
C LEU A 89 7.93 -1.35 -0.61
N GLN A 90 8.88 -1.20 -1.53
CA GLN A 90 10.31 -1.09 -1.21
C GLN A 90 10.59 0.15 -0.35
N TRP A 91 9.98 1.28 -0.70
CA TRP A 91 10.12 2.50 0.10
C TRP A 91 9.49 2.35 1.48
N LEU A 92 8.28 1.78 1.57
CA LEU A 92 7.60 1.53 2.84
C LEU A 92 8.40 0.61 3.76
N GLU A 93 9.01 -0.46 3.23
CA GLU A 93 9.86 -1.36 4.02
C GLU A 93 11.08 -0.65 4.64
N GLN A 94 11.69 0.27 3.91
CA GLN A 94 12.91 0.96 4.35
C GLN A 94 12.63 2.11 5.32
N ASN A 95 11.46 2.74 5.23
CA ASN A 95 11.19 4.02 5.88
C ASN A 95 10.12 3.93 6.97
N VAL A 96 9.27 2.90 6.96
CA VAL A 96 8.10 2.81 7.84
C VAL A 96 8.17 1.52 8.68
N PRO A 97 8.09 1.60 10.01
CA PRO A 97 7.96 0.41 10.85
C PRO A 97 6.58 -0.20 10.67
N VAL A 98 6.53 -1.41 10.12
CA VAL A 98 5.29 -2.17 9.91
C VAL A 98 5.52 -3.60 10.40
N ASP A 99 4.53 -4.16 11.12
CA ASP A 99 4.60 -5.53 11.62
C ASP A 99 4.78 -6.56 10.49
N ASP A 100 5.60 -7.58 10.73
CA ASP A 100 5.87 -8.67 9.79
C ASP A 100 4.58 -9.36 9.29
N CYS A 101 3.56 -9.45 10.15
CA CYS A 101 2.27 -10.05 9.79
C CYS A 101 1.55 -9.31 8.65
N VAL A 102 1.81 -8.01 8.47
CA VAL A 102 1.24 -7.21 7.38
C VAL A 102 1.89 -7.58 6.04
N TRP A 103 3.21 -7.79 6.03
CA TRP A 103 3.95 -8.22 4.84
C TRP A 103 3.58 -9.65 4.44
N GLU A 104 3.34 -10.53 5.41
CA GLU A 104 2.79 -11.86 5.17
C GLU A 104 1.42 -11.80 4.50
N ARG A 105 0.51 -10.96 5.00
CA ARG A 105 -0.81 -10.76 4.37
C ARG A 105 -0.73 -10.09 3.00
N ALA A 106 0.23 -9.22 2.76
CA ALA A 106 0.34 -8.48 1.51
C ALA A 106 0.51 -9.41 0.29
N ILE A 107 1.14 -10.59 0.46
CA ILE A 107 1.38 -11.53 -0.64
C ILE A 107 0.09 -12.10 -1.22
N SER A 108 -0.91 -12.40 -0.37
CA SER A 108 -2.19 -12.96 -0.80
C SER A 108 -3.01 -11.92 -1.55
N HIS A 109 -2.88 -10.64 -1.18
CA HIS A 109 -3.43 -9.52 -1.93
C HIS A 109 -2.74 -9.31 -3.27
N ALA A 110 -1.40 -9.30 -3.34
CA ALA A 110 -0.69 -9.20 -4.62
C ALA A 110 -1.05 -10.34 -5.58
N ALA A 111 -1.11 -11.57 -5.07
CA ALA A 111 -1.48 -12.75 -5.85
C ALA A 111 -2.94 -12.71 -6.33
N ARG A 112 -3.87 -12.21 -5.50
CA ARG A 112 -5.29 -12.05 -5.88
C ARG A 112 -5.51 -11.09 -7.05
N TYR A 113 -4.58 -10.17 -7.31
CA TYR A 113 -4.68 -9.20 -8.40
C TYR A 113 -3.60 -9.42 -9.48
N GLY A 114 -2.87 -10.55 -9.43
CA GLY A 114 -1.97 -10.97 -10.50
C GLY A 114 -0.65 -10.20 -10.55
N HIS A 115 -0.22 -9.60 -9.44
CA HIS A 115 1.01 -8.81 -9.41
C HIS A 115 2.23 -9.69 -9.14
N LEU A 116 2.66 -10.46 -10.15
CA LEU A 116 3.77 -11.43 -10.03
C LEU A 116 5.06 -10.82 -9.46
N GLN A 117 5.47 -9.65 -9.93
CA GLN A 117 6.69 -8.97 -9.44
C GLN A 117 6.64 -8.67 -7.94
N VAL A 118 5.46 -8.28 -7.42
CA VAL A 118 5.26 -8.05 -5.99
C VAL A 118 5.27 -9.38 -5.22
N VAL A 119 4.64 -10.43 -5.76
CA VAL A 119 4.68 -11.77 -5.16
C VAL A 119 6.11 -12.30 -5.06
N GLN A 120 6.90 -12.15 -6.13
CA GLN A 120 8.32 -12.54 -6.17
C GLN A 120 9.14 -11.82 -5.11
N TRP A 121 8.87 -10.54 -4.89
CA TRP A 121 9.58 -9.73 -3.90
C TRP A 121 9.13 -10.02 -2.45
N LEU A 122 7.85 -10.32 -2.22
CA LEU A 122 7.30 -10.65 -0.89
C LEU A 122 7.58 -12.11 -0.47
N TYR A 123 7.80 -13.02 -1.40
CA TYR A 123 7.95 -14.45 -1.12
C TYR A 123 9.16 -14.79 -0.22
N PRO A 124 10.37 -14.24 -0.42
CA PRO A 124 11.51 -14.51 0.46
C PRO A 124 11.31 -14.02 1.89
N LYS A 125 10.38 -13.08 2.11
CA LYS A 125 10.09 -12.47 3.41
C LYS A 125 9.10 -13.29 4.23
N GLN A 126 8.52 -14.36 3.67
CA GLN A 126 7.58 -15.22 4.39
C GLN A 126 8.34 -16.11 5.36
N SER A 127 8.02 -15.99 6.65
CA SER A 127 8.64 -16.79 7.71
C SER A 127 8.39 -18.30 7.54
N ASP A 128 7.19 -18.65 7.08
CA ASP A 128 6.77 -20.02 6.81
C ASP A 128 6.33 -20.21 5.35
N ARG A 129 7.03 -21.08 4.62
CA ARG A 129 6.69 -21.46 3.23
C ARG A 129 5.40 -22.27 3.11
N ARG A 130 4.82 -22.71 4.23
CA ARG A 130 3.53 -23.39 4.35
C ARG A 130 2.45 -22.50 4.95
N SER A 131 2.72 -21.20 5.11
CA SER A 131 1.79 -20.25 5.75
C SER A 131 0.39 -20.29 5.12
N SER A 132 -0.62 -19.96 5.95
CA SER A 132 -1.99 -19.76 5.47
C SER A 132 -2.05 -18.72 4.36
N GLU A 133 -1.23 -17.67 4.44
CA GLU A 133 -1.19 -16.61 3.43
C GLU A 133 -0.67 -17.08 2.08
N LEU A 134 0.34 -17.95 2.02
CA LEU A 134 0.79 -18.54 0.75
C LEU A 134 -0.23 -19.50 0.15
N ARG A 135 -1.01 -20.21 0.97
CA ARG A 135 -2.15 -21.02 0.47
C ARG A 135 -3.27 -20.12 -0.06
N LEU A 136 -3.58 -19.05 0.64
CA LEU A 136 -4.56 -18.04 0.20
C LEU A 136 -4.10 -17.39 -1.11
N ALA A 137 -2.83 -16.98 -1.22
CA ALA A 137 -2.24 -16.43 -2.42
C ALA A 137 -2.44 -17.34 -3.63
N LEU A 138 -2.10 -18.63 -3.50
CA LEU A 138 -2.28 -19.62 -4.57
C LEU A 138 -3.77 -19.78 -4.95
N SER A 139 -4.65 -19.96 -3.96
CA SER A 139 -6.10 -20.12 -4.21
C SER A 139 -6.74 -18.89 -4.85
N PHE A 140 -6.32 -17.68 -4.45
CA PHE A 140 -6.83 -16.44 -5.02
C PHE A 140 -6.31 -16.20 -6.43
N ALA A 141 -5.03 -16.47 -6.69
CA ALA A 141 -4.46 -16.39 -8.03
C ALA A 141 -5.17 -17.37 -8.97
N ALA A 142 -5.37 -18.64 -8.54
CA ALA A 142 -6.08 -19.64 -9.33
C ALA A 142 -7.54 -19.25 -9.60
N ARG A 143 -8.29 -18.81 -8.58
CA ARG A 143 -9.69 -18.36 -8.74
C ARG A 143 -9.83 -17.16 -9.66
N ARG A 144 -8.80 -16.32 -9.78
CA ARG A 144 -8.79 -15.12 -10.62
C ARG A 144 -8.17 -15.35 -12.00
N GLY A 145 -7.64 -16.55 -12.27
CA GLY A 145 -6.99 -16.87 -13.54
C GLY A 145 -5.60 -16.26 -13.72
N HIS A 146 -4.90 -15.93 -12.63
CA HIS A 146 -3.52 -15.43 -12.67
C HIS A 146 -2.54 -16.62 -12.74
N GLU A 147 -2.51 -17.26 -13.91
CA GLU A 147 -1.74 -18.49 -14.17
C GLU A 147 -0.25 -18.30 -13.93
N ASP A 148 0.30 -17.14 -14.29
CA ASP A 148 1.69 -16.75 -14.05
C ASP A 148 2.09 -16.82 -12.56
N VAL A 149 1.25 -16.28 -11.69
CA VAL A 149 1.43 -16.33 -10.24
C VAL A 149 1.26 -17.75 -9.71
N VAL A 150 0.28 -18.51 -10.21
CA VAL A 150 0.05 -19.90 -9.80
C VAL A 150 1.25 -20.78 -10.16
N HIS A 151 1.71 -20.70 -11.41
CA HIS A 151 2.86 -21.46 -11.89
C HIS A 151 4.12 -21.12 -11.11
N TRP A 152 4.37 -19.84 -10.87
CA TRP A 152 5.53 -19.41 -10.11
C TRP A 152 5.46 -19.86 -8.64
N LEU A 153 4.33 -19.65 -7.95
CA LEU A 153 4.17 -20.10 -6.56
C LEU A 153 4.25 -21.63 -6.44
N HIS A 154 3.73 -22.36 -7.43
CA HIS A 154 3.84 -23.81 -7.47
C HIS A 154 5.30 -24.26 -7.67
N SER A 155 6.03 -23.63 -8.60
CA SER A 155 7.43 -23.97 -8.86
C SER A 155 8.32 -23.74 -7.63
N GLN A 156 8.09 -22.66 -6.87
CA GLN A 156 8.86 -22.40 -5.65
C GLN A 156 8.62 -23.44 -4.55
N ARG A 157 7.46 -24.09 -4.51
CA ARG A 157 7.14 -25.15 -3.52
C ARG A 157 7.76 -26.49 -3.88
N THR A 158 8.03 -26.72 -5.16
CA THR A 158 8.62 -27.96 -5.68
C THR A 158 10.15 -27.90 -5.73
N LEU A 159 10.77 -26.72 -5.64
CA LEU A 159 12.22 -26.57 -5.66
C LEU A 159 12.85 -26.92 -4.30
N PRO A 160 13.94 -27.73 -4.26
CA PRO A 160 14.66 -28.03 -3.03
C PRO A 160 15.25 -26.78 -2.38
N SER A 161 15.26 -26.75 -1.04
CA SER A 161 15.65 -25.62 -0.18
C SER A 161 17.05 -25.03 -0.41
N HIS A 162 17.90 -25.69 -1.20
CA HIS A 162 19.33 -25.39 -1.41
C HIS A 162 19.61 -24.54 -2.66
N VAL A 163 18.62 -24.26 -3.52
CA VAL A 163 18.81 -23.47 -4.76
C VAL A 163 18.43 -21.98 -4.58
N CYS A 164 17.72 -21.63 -3.50
CA CYS A 164 17.14 -20.28 -3.32
C CYS A 164 18.15 -19.17 -2.97
N SER A 165 19.41 -19.49 -2.63
CA SER A 165 20.37 -18.48 -2.16
C SER A 165 21.12 -17.74 -3.27
N GLY A 166 20.88 -18.07 -4.55
CA GLY A 166 21.76 -17.67 -5.65
C GLY A 166 21.28 -16.56 -6.60
N ILE A 167 20.04 -16.04 -6.49
CA ILE A 167 19.48 -15.19 -7.57
C ILE A 167 19.15 -13.75 -7.14
N TYR A 168 19.22 -13.41 -5.85
CA TYR A 168 19.01 -12.03 -5.42
C TYR A 168 20.05 -11.61 -4.38
N ARG A 169 21.21 -11.13 -4.87
CA ARG A 169 22.12 -10.22 -4.18
C ARG A 169 22.23 -8.93 -4.99
#